data_AF-A0A931TAP4-F1
#
_entry.id   AF-A0A931TAP4-F1
#
_cell.length_a   1.000
_cell.length_b   1.000
_cell.length_c   1.000
_cell.angle_alpha   90.00
_cell.angle_beta   90.00
_cell.angle_gamma   90.00
#
_symmetry.space_group_name_H-M   'P 1'
#
loop_
_entity.id
_entity.type
_entity.pdbx_description
1 polymer ?
#
loop_
_entity_poly.entity_id
_entity_poly.type
_entity_poly.pdbx_seq_one_letter_code
_entity_poly.pdbx_strand_id
1 'polypeptide(L)'
;MFTGIVEEMGLVRRLERGARTATLEVGAHMTLEGSEVGASVAVNGVCLTVVSRCAEGFAFEVGPETLERTALGRLAAGDAVNLERPLRFGGALGGHLVLGHVDGVGTVEHVSRVESTARVRIALLQPELEPLLIPQGSAAVEGVSLTVAALGPKWFEVMLIPHTLAVTTLGRLVAGQPVNIEADVIGKYVLRSLSLSGYGQPPGRWGRDLTTDPSSQLGGGARGRGSARGALPPSDDTIGGGAPPQHTGDGAA
;
A
#
# COMPACT_ATOMS: atom_id res chain seq x y z
N MET A 1 8.66 0.17 -12.04
CA MET A 1 8.55 1.57 -11.59
C MET A 1 7.79 2.35 -12.61
N PHE A 2 6.83 3.11 -12.13
CA PHE A 2 5.76 3.79 -12.82
C PHE A 2 5.52 5.13 -12.10
N THR A 3 4.59 5.93 -12.58
CA THR A 3 4.24 7.25 -12.00
C THR A 3 2.85 7.28 -11.38
N GLY A 4 2.03 6.26 -11.66
CA GLY A 4 0.61 6.21 -11.36
C GLY A 4 -0.24 7.09 -12.28
N ILE A 5 0.30 7.49 -13.44
CA ILE A 5 -0.43 8.24 -14.46
C ILE A 5 -0.83 7.26 -15.56
N VAL A 6 -2.03 6.72 -15.43
CA VAL A 6 -2.62 5.74 -16.36
C VAL A 6 -2.71 6.32 -17.77
N GLU A 7 -2.21 5.57 -18.75
CA GLU A 7 -2.14 5.99 -20.15
C GLU A 7 -3.39 5.56 -20.95
N GLU A 8 -3.96 4.38 -20.65
CA GLU A 8 -5.21 3.92 -21.25
C GLU A 8 -6.00 2.97 -20.32
N MET A 9 -7.30 2.81 -20.62
CA MET A 9 -8.08 1.67 -20.16
C MET A 9 -7.99 0.52 -21.18
N GLY A 10 -7.28 -0.55 -20.83
CA GLY A 10 -7.31 -1.82 -21.55
C GLY A 10 -8.57 -2.63 -21.24
N LEU A 11 -8.73 -3.75 -21.95
CA LEU A 11 -9.88 -4.66 -21.83
C LEU A 11 -9.43 -6.10 -21.63
N VAL A 12 -9.81 -6.75 -20.53
CA VAL A 12 -9.49 -8.16 -20.28
C VAL A 12 -10.15 -9.03 -21.36
N ARG A 13 -9.33 -9.78 -22.09
CA ARG A 13 -9.79 -10.74 -23.12
C ARG A 13 -10.09 -12.09 -22.50
N ARG A 14 -9.19 -12.60 -21.65
CA ARG A 14 -9.40 -13.80 -20.82
C ARG A 14 -8.45 -13.84 -19.62
N LEU A 15 -8.85 -14.56 -18.58
CA LEU A 15 -8.02 -14.95 -17.45
C LEU A 15 -8.13 -16.47 -17.27
N GLU A 16 -7.09 -17.21 -17.67
CA GLU A 16 -7.08 -18.68 -17.66
C GLU A 16 -6.16 -19.20 -16.56
N ARG A 17 -6.70 -19.98 -15.62
CA ARG A 17 -5.93 -20.53 -14.48
C ARG A 17 -5.28 -21.86 -14.88
N GLY A 18 -3.96 -21.83 -15.11
CA GLY A 18 -3.14 -23.02 -15.31
C GLY A 18 -2.70 -23.67 -13.99
N ALA A 19 -1.89 -24.73 -14.10
CA ALA A 19 -1.46 -25.54 -12.95
C ALA A 19 -0.34 -24.92 -12.08
N ARG A 20 0.24 -23.78 -12.48
CA ARG A 20 1.33 -23.08 -11.76
C ARG A 20 1.19 -21.56 -11.79
N THR A 21 0.74 -21.03 -12.91
CA THR A 21 0.48 -19.61 -13.19
C THR A 21 -0.89 -19.49 -13.87
N ALA A 22 -1.49 -18.30 -13.86
CA ALA A 22 -2.60 -17.97 -14.74
C ALA A 22 -2.11 -17.13 -15.93
N THR A 23 -2.72 -17.29 -17.10
CA THR A 23 -2.51 -16.41 -18.24
C THR A 23 -3.59 -15.33 -18.23
N LEU A 24 -3.17 -14.07 -18.09
CA LEU A 24 -4.04 -12.90 -18.23
C LEU A 24 -3.77 -12.25 -19.60
N GLU A 25 -4.79 -12.14 -20.44
CA GLU A 25 -4.72 -11.39 -21.69
C GLU A 25 -5.50 -10.08 -21.61
N VAL A 26 -4.87 -9.01 -22.05
CA VAL A 26 -5.44 -7.65 -22.03
C VAL A 26 -5.29 -7.02 -23.40
N GLY A 27 -6.42 -6.60 -23.98
CA GLY A 27 -6.46 -5.76 -25.16
C GLY A 27 -5.99 -4.34 -24.83
N ALA A 28 -5.07 -3.81 -25.62
CA ALA A 28 -4.37 -2.55 -25.39
C ALA A 28 -4.00 -1.90 -26.73
N HIS A 29 -3.79 -0.58 -26.76
CA HIS A 29 -3.47 0.16 -27.99
C HIS A 29 -2.32 1.14 -27.80
N MET A 30 -2.42 2.06 -26.84
CA MET A 30 -1.37 3.07 -26.59
C MET A 30 -0.14 2.46 -25.92
N THR A 31 -0.34 1.57 -24.96
CA THR A 31 0.75 0.99 -24.16
C THR A 31 1.53 -0.10 -24.90
N LEU A 32 1.02 -0.60 -26.05
CA LEU A 32 1.75 -1.47 -26.98
C LEU A 32 3.03 -0.81 -27.54
N GLU A 33 3.04 0.52 -27.67
CA GLU A 33 4.17 1.25 -28.24
C GLU A 33 5.35 1.26 -27.27
N GLY A 34 6.42 0.54 -27.64
CA GLY A 34 7.65 0.43 -26.85
C GLY A 34 7.58 -0.60 -25.71
N SER A 35 6.53 -1.42 -25.65
CA SER A 35 6.39 -2.54 -24.73
C SER A 35 6.56 -3.86 -25.49
N GLU A 36 7.79 -4.35 -25.58
CA GLU A 36 8.10 -5.65 -26.20
C GLU A 36 7.98 -6.82 -25.20
N VAL A 37 8.12 -8.05 -25.69
CA VAL A 37 8.20 -9.24 -24.82
C VAL A 37 9.39 -9.09 -23.85
N GLY A 38 9.14 -9.33 -22.56
CA GLY A 38 10.07 -9.07 -21.47
C GLY A 38 9.97 -7.67 -20.86
N ALA A 39 9.20 -6.73 -21.45
CA ALA A 39 8.89 -5.46 -20.81
C ALA A 39 7.92 -5.64 -19.63
N SER A 40 8.05 -4.78 -18.62
CA SER A 40 7.01 -4.60 -17.59
C SER A 40 5.89 -3.72 -18.12
N VAL A 41 4.65 -3.96 -17.70
CA VAL A 41 3.50 -3.05 -17.81
C VAL A 41 2.73 -3.11 -16.49
N ALA A 42 2.23 -1.98 -16.00
CA ALA A 42 1.34 -1.98 -14.84
C ALA A 42 -0.10 -2.29 -15.28
N VAL A 43 -0.74 -3.28 -14.67
CA VAL A 43 -2.15 -3.64 -14.89
C VAL A 43 -2.90 -3.48 -13.57
N ASN A 44 -3.82 -2.51 -13.48
CA ASN A 44 -4.45 -2.06 -12.23
C ASN A 44 -3.44 -1.82 -11.08
N GLY A 45 -2.25 -1.30 -11.41
CA GLY A 45 -1.17 -1.06 -10.44
C GLY A 45 -0.32 -2.29 -10.09
N VAL A 46 -0.50 -3.42 -10.75
CA VAL A 46 0.38 -4.60 -10.61
C VAL A 46 1.39 -4.64 -11.74
N CYS A 47 2.68 -4.66 -11.42
CA CYS A 47 3.75 -4.86 -12.38
C CYS A 47 3.71 -6.29 -12.92
N LEU A 48 3.38 -6.45 -14.21
CA LEU A 48 3.40 -7.73 -14.91
C LEU A 48 4.39 -7.69 -16.08
N THR A 49 5.05 -8.81 -16.35
CA THR A 49 5.99 -8.95 -17.48
C THR A 49 5.25 -9.51 -18.70
N VAL A 50 5.35 -8.82 -19.84
CA VAL A 50 4.78 -9.25 -21.12
C VAL A 50 5.46 -10.55 -21.55
N VAL A 51 4.71 -11.66 -21.61
CA VAL A 51 5.22 -12.96 -22.10
C VAL A 51 4.94 -13.19 -23.59
N SER A 52 3.89 -12.57 -24.12
CA SER A 52 3.64 -12.45 -25.56
C SER A 52 2.85 -11.18 -25.85
N ARG A 53 2.88 -10.71 -27.10
CA ARG A 53 2.08 -9.58 -27.57
C ARG A 53 1.65 -9.76 -29.02
N CYS A 54 0.58 -9.08 -29.40
CA CYS A 54 0.10 -8.99 -30.78
C CYS A 54 -0.24 -7.52 -31.12
N ALA A 55 -0.89 -7.29 -32.27
CA ALA A 55 -1.37 -5.96 -32.66
C ALA A 55 -2.56 -5.45 -31.82
N GLU A 56 -3.20 -6.33 -31.03
CA GLU A 56 -4.40 -6.01 -30.26
C GLU A 56 -4.19 -5.96 -28.74
N GLY A 57 -3.02 -6.38 -28.23
CA GLY A 57 -2.80 -6.50 -26.78
C GLY A 57 -1.62 -7.36 -26.35
N PHE A 58 -1.62 -7.70 -25.06
CA PHE A 58 -0.59 -8.45 -24.34
C PHE A 58 -1.15 -9.73 -23.73
N ALA A 59 -0.27 -10.71 -23.49
CA ALA A 59 -0.45 -11.75 -22.51
C ALA A 59 0.61 -11.66 -21.40
N PHE A 60 0.20 -11.97 -20.18
CA PHE A 60 1.01 -11.98 -18.97
C PHE A 60 0.86 -13.34 -18.27
N GLU A 61 1.95 -13.89 -17.72
CA GLU A 61 1.85 -14.94 -16.70
C GLU A 61 1.76 -14.31 -15.31
N VAL A 62 0.74 -14.70 -14.54
CA VAL A 62 0.45 -14.17 -13.22
C VAL A 62 0.63 -15.28 -12.17
N GLY A 63 1.50 -15.04 -11.20
CA GLY A 63 1.80 -16.00 -10.13
C GLY A 63 0.65 -16.17 -9.13
N PRO A 64 0.58 -17.30 -8.40
CA PRO A 64 -0.50 -17.58 -7.45
C PRO A 64 -0.56 -16.55 -6.33
N GLU A 65 0.58 -16.12 -5.79
CA GLU A 65 0.66 -15.05 -4.79
C GLU A 65 0.07 -13.74 -5.34
N THR A 66 0.35 -13.37 -6.59
CA THR A 66 -0.21 -12.17 -7.22
C THR A 66 -1.72 -12.28 -7.40
N LEU A 67 -2.25 -13.46 -7.73
CA LEU A 67 -3.70 -13.70 -7.86
C LEU A 67 -4.44 -13.71 -6.51
N GLU A 68 -3.73 -13.95 -5.40
CA GLU A 68 -4.25 -13.96 -4.04
C GLU A 68 -4.17 -12.58 -3.37
N ARG A 69 -3.03 -11.89 -3.52
CA ARG A 69 -2.74 -10.59 -2.88
C ARG A 69 -3.31 -9.38 -3.62
N THR A 70 -3.89 -9.56 -4.82
CA THR A 70 -4.41 -8.47 -5.66
C THR A 70 -5.81 -8.77 -6.18
N ALA A 71 -6.52 -7.74 -6.63
CA ALA A 71 -7.82 -7.85 -7.28
C ALA A 71 -7.76 -8.59 -8.63
N LEU A 72 -6.58 -8.75 -9.26
CA LEU A 72 -6.45 -9.38 -10.58
C LEU A 72 -7.04 -10.80 -10.64
N GLY A 73 -6.98 -11.55 -9.54
CA GLY A 73 -7.53 -12.91 -9.47
C GLY A 73 -9.06 -12.99 -9.62
N ARG A 74 -9.75 -11.84 -9.66
CA ARG A 74 -11.21 -11.70 -9.80
C ARG A 74 -11.66 -11.23 -11.19
N LEU A 75 -10.73 -10.85 -12.07
CA LEU A 75 -11.05 -10.31 -13.39
C LEU A 75 -11.72 -11.34 -14.30
N ALA A 76 -12.70 -10.89 -15.08
CA ALA A 76 -13.41 -11.65 -16.09
C ALA A 76 -13.21 -11.04 -17.50
N ALA A 77 -13.53 -11.81 -18.54
CA ALA A 77 -13.52 -11.30 -19.92
C ALA A 77 -14.55 -10.17 -20.08
N GLY A 78 -14.09 -9.01 -20.58
CA GLY A 78 -14.89 -7.79 -20.68
C GLY A 78 -14.65 -6.76 -19.58
N ASP A 79 -13.90 -7.08 -18.52
CA ASP A 79 -13.52 -6.09 -17.50
C ASP A 79 -12.53 -5.05 -18.07
N ALA A 80 -12.70 -3.80 -17.67
CA ALA A 80 -11.76 -2.73 -17.99
C ALA A 80 -10.62 -2.68 -16.97
N VAL A 81 -9.39 -2.44 -17.43
CA VAL A 81 -8.18 -2.37 -16.59
C VAL A 81 -7.36 -1.11 -16.92
N ASN A 82 -6.77 -0.48 -15.90
CA ASN A 82 -5.84 0.62 -16.07
C ASN A 82 -4.48 0.10 -16.53
N LEU A 83 -3.88 0.72 -17.54
CA LEU A 83 -2.55 0.39 -18.08
C LEU A 83 -1.58 1.59 -18.01
N GLU A 84 -0.33 1.34 -17.60
CA GLU A 84 0.77 2.31 -17.60
C GLU A 84 2.09 1.63 -18.00
N ARG A 85 2.85 2.24 -18.92
CA ARG A 85 4.22 1.82 -19.31
C ARG A 85 5.24 2.23 -18.24
N PRO A 86 6.36 1.50 -18.10
CA PRO A 86 7.39 1.82 -17.10
C PRO A 86 8.02 3.18 -17.37
N LEU A 87 8.30 3.92 -16.30
CA LEU A 87 8.90 5.26 -16.37
C LEU A 87 10.26 5.19 -17.08
N ARG A 88 10.33 5.83 -18.26
CA ARG A 88 11.58 6.00 -19.02
C ARG A 88 12.54 6.93 -18.25
N PHE A 89 13.83 6.65 -18.28
CA PHE A 89 14.84 7.53 -17.67
C PHE A 89 14.80 8.93 -18.30
N GLY A 90 14.76 9.97 -17.47
CA GLY A 90 14.54 11.35 -17.91
C GLY A 90 13.08 11.71 -18.25
N GLY A 91 12.13 10.78 -18.11
CA GLY A 91 10.70 11.05 -18.22
C GLY A 91 10.14 11.83 -17.04
N ALA A 92 8.99 12.47 -17.23
CA ALA A 92 8.32 13.23 -16.18
C ALA A 92 7.66 12.30 -15.15
N LEU A 93 7.93 12.53 -13.87
CA LEU A 93 7.23 11.90 -12.74
C LEU A 93 5.95 12.71 -12.44
N GLY A 94 4.87 12.41 -13.17
CA GLY A 94 3.62 13.19 -13.10
C GLY A 94 2.75 12.93 -11.85
N GLY A 95 2.96 11.79 -11.18
CA GLY A 95 2.30 11.42 -9.93
C GLY A 95 3.32 11.22 -8.80
N HIS A 96 3.51 9.98 -8.35
CA HIS A 96 4.52 9.62 -7.35
C HIS A 96 5.25 8.32 -7.74
N LEU A 97 6.24 7.89 -6.94
CA LEU A 97 7.00 6.68 -7.23
C LEU A 97 6.18 5.41 -6.94
N VAL A 98 5.52 4.90 -7.97
CA VAL A 98 4.77 3.64 -7.94
C VAL A 98 5.70 2.50 -8.40
N LEU A 99 5.85 1.44 -7.60
CA LEU A 99 6.67 0.29 -8.00
C LEU A 99 5.91 -0.63 -8.96
N GLY A 100 4.59 -0.72 -8.78
CA GLY A 100 3.72 -1.76 -9.30
C GLY A 100 3.63 -2.97 -8.34
N HIS A 101 3.86 -2.74 -7.05
CA HIS A 101 3.92 -3.74 -6.00
C HIS A 101 2.78 -3.48 -4.99
N VAL A 102 1.58 -3.92 -5.38
CA VAL A 102 0.36 -3.83 -4.56
C VAL A 102 0.59 -4.46 -3.18
N ASP A 103 0.37 -3.67 -2.14
CA ASP A 103 0.56 -4.09 -0.75
C ASP A 103 -0.64 -4.91 -0.27
N GLY A 104 -1.84 -4.53 -0.68
CA GLY A 104 -3.10 -5.19 -0.33
C GLY A 104 -4.28 -4.75 -1.19
N VAL A 105 -5.49 -5.19 -0.80
CA VAL A 105 -6.74 -4.95 -1.53
C VAL A 105 -7.74 -4.31 -0.59
N GLY A 106 -8.15 -3.08 -0.92
CA GLY A 106 -9.25 -2.40 -0.24
C GLY A 106 -10.61 -2.78 -0.83
N THR A 107 -11.69 -2.29 -0.22
CA THR A 107 -13.06 -2.39 -0.74
C THR A 107 -13.69 -1.00 -0.76
N VAL A 108 -14.28 -0.61 -1.89
CA VAL A 108 -15.02 0.66 -2.00
C VAL A 108 -16.25 0.60 -1.11
N GLU A 109 -16.31 1.42 -0.06
CA GLU A 109 -17.49 1.53 0.80
C GLU A 109 -18.56 2.42 0.14
N HIS A 110 -18.14 3.55 -0.41
CA HIS A 110 -19.05 4.57 -0.93
C HIS A 110 -18.39 5.42 -2.02
N VAL A 111 -19.18 5.83 -3.02
CA VAL A 111 -18.78 6.76 -4.08
C VAL A 111 -19.75 7.94 -4.11
N SER A 112 -19.39 9.04 -3.45
CA SER A 112 -20.17 10.28 -3.50
C SER A 112 -19.80 11.05 -4.76
N ARG A 113 -20.75 11.32 -5.65
CA ARG A 113 -20.54 12.14 -6.85
C ARG A 113 -21.09 13.55 -6.60
N VAL A 114 -20.26 14.57 -6.80
CA VAL A 114 -20.56 15.98 -6.55
C VAL A 114 -20.13 16.78 -7.77
N GLU A 115 -21.11 17.39 -8.45
CA GLU A 115 -20.92 18.03 -9.75
C GLU A 115 -20.24 17.09 -10.76
N SER A 116 -19.08 17.46 -11.28
CA SER A 116 -18.26 16.66 -12.21
C SER A 116 -17.18 15.81 -11.51
N THR A 117 -17.19 15.75 -10.18
CA THR A 117 -16.16 15.11 -9.35
C THR A 117 -16.71 13.94 -8.53
N ALA A 118 -15.84 13.11 -7.96
CA ALA A 118 -16.24 12.08 -7.01
C ALA A 118 -15.30 12.00 -5.80
N ARG A 119 -15.87 11.69 -4.63
CA ARG A 119 -15.15 11.29 -3.43
C ARG A 119 -15.41 9.80 -3.18
N VAL A 120 -14.35 9.00 -3.21
CA VAL A 120 -14.41 7.55 -3.02
C VAL A 120 -13.84 7.20 -1.66
N ARG A 121 -14.60 6.47 -0.84
CA ARG A 121 -14.12 5.89 0.42
C ARG A 121 -13.77 4.42 0.21
N ILE A 122 -12.60 4.02 0.71
CA ILE A 122 -12.04 2.68 0.56
C ILE A 122 -11.71 2.14 1.95
N ALA A 123 -12.35 1.04 2.34
CA ALA A 123 -12.00 0.26 3.51
C ALA A 123 -10.70 -0.52 3.27
N LEU A 124 -9.84 -0.55 4.29
CA LEU A 124 -8.59 -1.31 4.33
C LEU A 124 -8.88 -2.70 4.89
N LEU A 125 -8.69 -3.75 4.09
CA LEU A 125 -8.88 -5.13 4.56
C LEU A 125 -7.66 -5.65 5.34
N GLN A 126 -6.47 -5.12 5.07
CA GLN A 126 -5.21 -5.43 5.73
C GLN A 126 -4.84 -4.28 6.71
N PRO A 127 -4.81 -4.51 8.03
CA PRO A 127 -4.40 -3.49 9.01
C PRO A 127 -3.00 -2.90 8.75
N GLU A 128 -2.13 -3.65 8.08
CA GLU A 128 -0.76 -3.28 7.71
C GLU A 128 -0.70 -2.09 6.73
N LEU A 129 -1.81 -1.76 6.06
CA LEU A 129 -1.93 -0.58 5.18
C LEU A 129 -2.13 0.73 5.97
N GLU A 130 -2.75 0.68 7.15
CA GLU A 130 -3.14 1.89 7.88
C GLU A 130 -1.94 2.77 8.29
N PRO A 131 -0.80 2.23 8.78
CA PRO A 131 0.40 3.02 9.07
C PRO A 131 1.11 3.59 7.84
N LEU A 132 0.82 3.09 6.62
CA LEU A 132 1.45 3.52 5.38
C LEU A 132 0.74 4.69 4.70
N LEU A 133 -0.44 5.08 5.19
CA LEU A 133 -1.24 6.18 4.66
C LEU A 133 -1.20 7.38 5.61
N ILE A 134 -1.04 8.58 5.06
CA ILE A 134 -1.08 9.85 5.80
C ILE A 134 -2.05 10.83 5.11
N PRO A 135 -2.73 11.72 5.86
CA PRO A 135 -3.52 12.79 5.25
C PRO A 135 -2.65 13.64 4.30
N GLN A 136 -3.18 13.97 3.12
CA GLN A 136 -2.47 14.68 2.04
C GLN A 136 -1.26 13.95 1.44
N GLY A 137 -0.96 12.70 1.86
CA GLY A 137 0.04 11.85 1.25
C GLY A 137 -0.42 11.20 -0.05
N SER A 138 0.52 10.51 -0.71
CA SER A 138 0.27 9.75 -1.95
C SER A 138 -0.15 8.30 -1.68
N ALA A 139 -1.05 7.79 -2.50
CA ALA A 139 -1.31 6.35 -2.64
C ALA A 139 -1.71 6.04 -4.09
N ALA A 140 -1.41 4.83 -4.56
CA ALA A 140 -1.89 4.34 -5.86
C ALA A 140 -3.09 3.40 -5.65
N VAL A 141 -4.21 3.71 -6.31
CA VAL A 141 -5.46 2.91 -6.29
C VAL A 141 -5.76 2.42 -7.70
N GLU A 142 -5.85 1.10 -7.91
CA GLU A 142 -5.90 0.49 -9.25
C GLU A 142 -4.79 1.02 -10.19
N GLY A 143 -3.62 1.39 -9.63
CA GLY A 143 -2.51 1.99 -10.36
C GLY A 143 -2.62 3.50 -10.62
N VAL A 144 -3.69 4.18 -10.18
CA VAL A 144 -3.80 5.65 -10.30
C VAL A 144 -3.20 6.32 -9.07
N SER A 145 -2.23 7.21 -9.28
CA SER A 145 -1.64 8.08 -8.24
C SER A 145 -2.66 9.11 -7.76
N LEU A 146 -3.00 9.06 -6.47
CA LEU A 146 -4.01 9.91 -5.84
C LEU A 146 -3.51 10.48 -4.50
N THR A 147 -4.02 11.66 -4.15
CA THR A 147 -3.84 12.25 -2.83
C THR A 147 -4.88 11.70 -1.85
N VAL A 148 -4.44 11.30 -0.66
CA VAL A 148 -5.31 10.90 0.47
C VAL A 148 -6.06 12.14 0.98
N ALA A 149 -7.33 12.25 0.59
CA ALA A 149 -8.21 13.40 0.84
C ALA A 149 -8.90 13.36 2.21
N ALA A 150 -8.96 12.20 2.85
CA ALA A 150 -9.22 12.00 4.28
C ALA A 150 -8.73 10.60 4.70
N LEU A 151 -8.55 10.39 6.01
CA LEU A 151 -8.10 9.12 6.60
C LEU A 151 -8.85 8.90 7.92
N GLY A 152 -9.16 7.65 8.24
CA GLY A 152 -9.76 7.24 9.51
C GLY A 152 -9.52 5.75 9.81
N PRO A 153 -10.03 5.24 10.94
CA PRO A 153 -9.75 3.87 11.38
C PRO A 153 -10.18 2.85 10.31
N LYS A 154 -9.22 2.13 9.74
CA LYS A 154 -9.38 1.17 8.64
C LYS A 154 -10.03 1.71 7.35
N TRP A 155 -10.01 3.00 7.08
CA TRP A 155 -10.48 3.55 5.79
C TRP A 155 -9.74 4.82 5.38
N PHE A 156 -9.68 5.07 4.08
CA PHE A 156 -9.23 6.35 3.53
C PHE A 156 -10.15 6.83 2.41
N GLU A 157 -10.06 8.11 2.07
CA GLU A 157 -10.80 8.72 0.96
C GLU A 157 -9.84 9.34 -0.05
N VAL A 158 -10.24 9.28 -1.31
CA VAL A 158 -9.58 9.95 -2.43
C VAL A 158 -10.58 10.84 -3.17
N MET A 159 -10.09 11.94 -3.74
CA MET A 159 -10.88 12.84 -4.57
C MET A 159 -10.50 12.64 -6.04
N LEU A 160 -11.50 12.42 -6.89
CA LEU A 160 -11.34 12.16 -8.31
C LEU A 160 -11.85 13.35 -9.13
N ILE A 161 -10.96 13.92 -9.93
CA ILE A 161 -11.25 15.02 -10.86
C ILE A 161 -11.90 14.51 -12.16
N PRO A 162 -12.55 15.37 -12.96
CA PRO A 162 -13.31 14.93 -14.14
C PRO A 162 -12.47 14.17 -15.17
N HIS A 163 -11.20 14.55 -15.32
CA HIS A 163 -10.25 13.87 -16.22
C HIS A 163 -9.98 12.42 -15.77
N THR A 164 -9.59 12.22 -14.50
CA THR A 164 -9.34 10.88 -13.92
C THR A 164 -10.58 9.98 -14.01
N LEU A 165 -11.78 10.55 -13.79
CA LEU A 165 -13.05 9.83 -13.93
C LEU A 165 -13.33 9.40 -15.38
N ALA A 166 -12.85 10.14 -16.38
CA ALA A 166 -13.06 9.83 -17.79
C ALA A 166 -12.02 8.83 -18.35
N VAL A 167 -10.76 8.91 -17.93
CA VAL A 167 -9.64 8.14 -18.52
C VAL A 167 -9.22 6.89 -17.75
N THR A 168 -9.79 6.63 -16.57
CA THR A 168 -9.44 5.47 -15.73
C THR A 168 -10.66 4.64 -15.32
N THR A 169 -10.45 3.40 -14.89
CA THR A 169 -11.49 2.53 -14.31
C THR A 169 -12.19 3.17 -13.11
N LEU A 170 -11.56 4.12 -12.43
CA LEU A 170 -12.08 4.73 -11.19
C LEU A 170 -13.41 5.47 -11.39
N GLY A 171 -13.69 5.97 -12.60
CA GLY A 171 -14.99 6.58 -12.92
C GLY A 171 -16.17 5.61 -12.80
N ARG A 172 -15.91 4.31 -12.95
CA ARG A 172 -16.89 3.22 -12.99
C ARG A 172 -17.11 2.54 -11.63
N LEU A 173 -16.40 2.97 -10.58
CA LEU A 173 -16.47 2.33 -9.27
C LEU A 173 -17.89 2.34 -8.67
N VAL A 174 -18.22 1.22 -8.01
CA VAL A 174 -19.43 0.97 -7.23
C VAL A 174 -19.07 0.48 -5.82
N ALA A 175 -20.00 0.61 -4.88
CA ALA A 175 -19.82 0.07 -3.53
C ALA A 175 -19.70 -1.46 -3.54
N GLY A 176 -18.85 -2.00 -2.65
CA GLY A 176 -18.51 -3.42 -2.59
C GLY A 176 -17.43 -3.87 -3.59
N GLN A 177 -16.99 -3.01 -4.50
CA GLN A 177 -15.94 -3.36 -5.46
C GLN A 177 -14.56 -3.43 -4.77
N PRO A 178 -13.77 -4.50 -4.97
CA PRO A 178 -12.39 -4.58 -4.50
C PRO A 178 -11.48 -3.70 -5.36
N VAL A 179 -10.45 -3.10 -4.75
CA VAL A 179 -9.44 -2.29 -5.45
C VAL A 179 -8.04 -2.56 -4.90
N ASN A 180 -7.06 -2.67 -5.79
CA ASN A 180 -5.63 -2.72 -5.47
C ASN A 180 -5.17 -1.42 -4.81
N ILE A 181 -4.35 -1.55 -3.76
CA ILE A 181 -3.69 -0.42 -3.09
C ILE A 181 -2.17 -0.67 -3.09
N GLU A 182 -1.40 0.28 -3.61
CA GLU A 182 0.02 0.44 -3.30
C GLU A 182 0.21 1.77 -2.57
N ALA A 183 0.81 1.75 -1.38
CA ALA A 183 1.18 2.96 -0.64
C ALA A 183 2.57 3.48 -1.07
N ASP A 184 2.86 4.75 -0.79
CA ASP A 184 4.13 5.38 -1.18
C ASP A 184 5.35 4.62 -0.62
N VAL A 185 6.28 4.28 -1.51
CA VAL A 185 7.52 3.56 -1.19
C VAL A 185 8.40 4.31 -0.17
N ILE A 186 8.34 5.65 -0.13
CA ILE A 186 9.07 6.46 0.85
C ILE A 186 8.54 6.17 2.26
N GLY A 187 7.21 6.08 2.42
CA GLY A 187 6.58 5.70 3.69
C GLY A 187 7.02 4.33 4.18
N LYS A 188 7.09 3.34 3.27
CA LYS A 188 7.58 1.97 3.57
C LYS A 188 9.01 1.98 4.10
N TYR A 189 9.91 2.75 3.47
CA TYR A 189 11.29 2.88 3.93
C TYR A 189 11.41 3.61 5.28
N VAL A 190 10.63 4.66 5.51
CA VAL A 190 10.61 5.39 6.80
C VAL A 190 10.14 4.49 7.93
N LEU A 191 9.01 3.80 7.80
CA LEU A 191 8.52 2.85 8.81
C LEU A 191 9.54 1.72 9.06
N ARG A 192 10.13 1.17 7.99
CA ARG A 192 11.14 0.12 8.13
C ARG A 192 12.36 0.62 8.89
N SER A 193 12.85 1.82 8.61
CA SER A 193 13.96 2.43 9.32
C SER A 193 13.64 2.60 10.82
N LEU A 194 12.49 3.20 11.15
CA LEU A 194 12.07 3.39 12.55
C LEU A 194 11.95 2.05 13.30
N SER A 195 11.34 1.03 12.69
CA SER A 195 11.18 -0.31 13.27
C SER A 195 12.51 -1.03 13.58
N LEU A 196 13.59 -0.66 12.89
CA LEU A 196 14.94 -1.20 13.11
C LEU A 196 15.76 -0.34 14.08
N SER A 197 15.52 0.97 14.12
CA SER A 197 16.23 1.91 15.01
C SER A 197 15.75 1.90 16.48
N GLY A 198 14.82 1.01 16.84
CA GLY A 198 14.28 0.90 18.21
C GLY A 198 13.31 2.01 18.63
N TYR A 199 13.03 2.98 17.75
CA TYR A 199 12.01 4.01 17.96
C TYR A 199 10.62 3.43 17.73
N GLY A 200 10.12 2.76 18.77
CA GLY A 200 8.88 1.97 18.77
C GLY A 200 9.17 0.49 18.60
N GLN A 201 8.82 -0.33 19.60
CA GLN A 201 8.88 -1.78 19.45
C GLN A 201 7.73 -2.29 18.55
N PRO A 202 8.02 -2.98 17.43
CA PRO A 202 6.98 -3.65 16.67
C PRO A 202 6.51 -4.92 17.41
N PRO A 203 5.19 -5.17 17.52
CA PRO A 203 4.70 -6.42 18.09
C PRO A 203 5.00 -7.60 17.14
N GLY A 204 5.48 -8.71 17.70
CA GLY A 204 5.25 -10.03 17.10
C GLY A 204 5.94 -10.37 15.77
N ARG A 205 7.28 -10.25 15.70
CA ARG A 205 8.15 -11.18 14.95
C ARG A 205 7.76 -11.47 13.48
N TRP A 206 7.86 -10.48 12.60
CA TRP A 206 7.92 -10.73 11.15
C TRP A 206 9.25 -11.39 10.77
N GLY A 207 9.19 -12.63 10.29
CA GLY A 207 10.34 -13.41 9.82
C GLY A 207 10.76 -14.55 10.77
N ARG A 208 11.22 -15.66 10.19
CA ARG A 208 12.01 -16.68 10.89
C ARG A 208 13.47 -16.45 10.52
N ASP A 209 14.34 -16.22 11.51
CA ASP A 209 15.79 -16.37 11.31
C ASP A 209 16.08 -17.74 10.70
N LEU A 210 16.88 -17.73 9.63
CA LEU A 210 17.49 -18.94 9.05
C LEU A 210 18.95 -19.11 9.51
N THR A 211 19.33 -18.40 10.58
CA THR A 211 20.70 -18.24 11.08
C THR A 211 20.84 -18.65 12.56
N THR A 212 20.12 -19.69 12.98
CA THR A 212 20.40 -20.41 14.24
C THR A 212 21.25 -21.64 13.95
N ASP A 213 22.58 -21.47 14.04
CA ASP A 213 23.55 -22.57 14.05
C ASP A 213 23.29 -23.51 15.26
N PRO A 214 23.11 -24.83 15.04
CA PRO A 214 22.92 -25.81 16.13
C PRO A 214 24.10 -25.94 17.11
N SER A 215 25.29 -25.42 16.77
CA SER A 215 26.55 -25.77 17.43
C SER A 215 26.78 -25.12 18.81
N SER A 216 25.99 -24.13 19.21
CA SER A 216 26.34 -23.19 20.30
C SER A 216 25.91 -23.58 21.73
N GLN A 217 25.20 -24.69 21.93
CA GLN A 217 24.67 -25.10 23.27
C GLN A 217 25.46 -26.22 23.97
N LEU A 218 26.78 -26.09 24.11
CA LEU A 218 27.59 -26.90 25.04
C LEU A 218 28.62 -26.02 25.78
N GLY A 219 28.32 -25.62 27.03
CA GLY A 219 29.20 -24.72 27.80
C GLY A 219 28.80 -24.40 29.25
N GLY A 220 28.05 -25.25 29.95
CA GLY A 220 27.64 -25.01 31.34
C GLY A 220 28.75 -25.31 32.37
N GLY A 221 29.28 -24.30 33.06
CA GLY A 221 30.57 -24.36 33.78
C GLY A 221 30.64 -24.12 35.30
N ALA A 222 29.52 -23.83 35.99
CA ALA A 222 29.36 -23.80 37.46
C ALA A 222 30.14 -22.77 38.34
N ARG A 223 29.69 -22.66 39.60
CA ARG A 223 30.17 -21.82 40.74
C ARG A 223 29.77 -20.32 40.65
N GLY A 224 29.41 -19.63 41.74
CA GLY A 224 29.34 -20.00 43.17
C GLY A 224 28.18 -19.33 43.92
N ARG A 225 28.00 -19.67 45.21
CA ARG A 225 26.87 -19.20 46.06
C ARG A 225 27.26 -18.00 46.93
N GLY A 226 26.29 -17.13 47.22
CA GLY A 226 26.33 -16.13 48.31
C GLY A 226 24.93 -15.62 48.64
N SER A 227 24.57 -15.49 49.91
CA SER A 227 23.20 -15.14 50.34
C SER A 227 23.17 -14.31 51.63
N ALA A 228 22.31 -13.28 51.69
CA ALA A 228 21.90 -12.59 52.91
C ALA A 228 20.45 -12.04 52.76
N ARG A 229 19.85 -11.51 53.82
CA ARG A 229 18.41 -11.14 53.92
C ARG A 229 18.20 -9.70 54.41
N GLY A 230 16.98 -9.18 54.18
CA GLY A 230 16.37 -8.01 54.85
C GLY A 230 16.14 -6.82 53.91
N ALA A 231 15.21 -5.87 54.15
CA ALA A 231 14.03 -5.78 55.03
C ALA A 231 13.18 -4.54 54.60
N LEU A 232 11.97 -4.31 55.14
CA LEU A 232 11.06 -3.17 54.81
C LEU A 232 10.20 -2.76 56.03
N PRO A 233 9.56 -1.55 56.08
CA PRO A 233 9.91 -0.26 55.49
C PRO A 233 10.29 0.73 56.63
N PRO A 234 9.53 1.73 57.19
CA PRO A 234 8.33 2.52 56.81
C PRO A 234 8.55 4.08 56.82
N SER A 235 7.47 4.87 56.69
CA SER A 235 7.26 6.29 57.16
C SER A 235 8.11 7.45 56.60
N ASP A 236 7.64 8.71 56.46
CA ASP A 236 6.28 9.33 56.53
C ASP A 236 6.26 10.72 55.81
N ASP A 237 5.05 11.26 55.56
CA ASP A 237 4.60 12.68 55.46
C ASP A 237 5.53 13.83 54.98
N THR A 238 5.07 14.80 54.16
CA THR A 238 4.11 15.84 54.61
C THR A 238 3.39 16.61 53.47
N ILE A 239 2.43 17.46 53.84
CA ILE A 239 1.43 18.14 52.98
C ILE A 239 1.75 19.63 52.74
N GLY A 240 1.42 20.14 51.54
CA GLY A 240 1.21 21.57 51.27
C GLY A 240 1.39 21.96 49.78
N GLY A 241 0.56 22.78 49.13
CA GLY A 241 -0.69 23.44 49.56
C GLY A 241 -0.65 24.96 49.37
N GLY A 242 -1.04 25.49 48.20
CA GLY A 242 -1.15 26.94 47.99
C GLY A 242 -1.41 27.39 46.54
N ALA A 243 -2.56 28.04 46.31
CA ALA A 243 -2.93 28.82 45.12
C ALA A 243 -4.22 29.63 45.44
N PRO A 244 -4.62 30.66 44.66
CA PRO A 244 -3.91 31.44 43.64
C PRO A 244 -3.65 32.88 44.17
N PRO A 245 -3.63 33.99 43.36
CA PRO A 245 -4.81 34.49 42.64
C PRO A 245 -4.52 34.89 41.17
N GLN A 246 -5.52 35.52 40.53
CA GLN A 246 -5.58 35.85 39.10
C GLN A 246 -4.87 37.17 38.75
N HIS A 247 -4.57 37.38 37.46
CA HIS A 247 -4.48 38.72 36.89
C HIS A 247 -4.98 38.76 35.43
N THR A 248 -5.62 39.85 35.04
CA THR A 248 -6.15 40.13 33.70
C THR A 248 -5.15 40.89 32.84
N GLY A 249 -5.22 40.75 31.51
CA GLY A 249 -4.48 41.57 30.54
C GLY A 249 -4.88 41.26 29.10
N ASP A 250 -5.10 42.30 28.29
CA ASP A 250 -5.63 42.23 26.93
C ASP A 250 -4.56 42.08 25.84
N GLY A 251 -5.01 41.62 24.66
CA GLY A 251 -4.78 42.40 23.44
C GLY A 251 -3.59 42.03 22.53
N ALA A 252 -3.93 41.50 21.35
CA ALA A 252 -3.17 41.67 20.11
C ALA A 252 -4.16 41.73 18.92
N ALA A 253 -3.76 42.36 17.82
CA ALA A 253 -4.54 42.51 16.59
C ALA A 253 -3.94 41.70 15.43
#